data_AF-A0A7V1V585-F1
#
_entry.id   AF-A0A7V1V585-F1
#
_cell.length_a   1.000
_cell.length_b   1.000
_cell.length_c   1.000
_cell.angle_alpha   90.00
_cell.angle_beta   90.00
_cell.angle_gamma   90.00
#
_symmetry.space_group_name_H-M   'P 1'
#
loop_
_entity.id
_entity.type
_entity.pdbx_description
1 polymer ?
#
loop_
_entity_poly.entity_id
_entity_poly.type
_entity_poly.pdbx_seq_one_letter_code
_entity_poly.pdbx_strand_id
1 'polypeptide(L)'
;MEPSPAPAPQRTQYRITLFYGPEPVTADPPQTQCVFNVKKRSWKAGVQIAVPLLDTELARVRVAIGIQTWLASLLAAVPDPDRESYEARAGDLVTQALCELKLQLALEAGLSQENQRLDAGAWSAELAGAAVAAAERIKTQILTALDVPG
;
A
#
# COMPACT_ATOMS: atom_id res chain seq x y z
N MET A 1 41.81 -18.62 1.13
CA MET A 1 40.97 -17.49 0.70
C MET A 1 39.54 -17.90 1.03
N GLU A 2 39.09 -17.56 2.23
CA GLU A 2 37.71 -17.87 2.66
C GLU A 2 36.73 -17.02 1.86
N PRO A 3 35.61 -17.58 1.37
CA PRO A 3 34.58 -16.78 0.72
C PRO A 3 33.92 -15.88 1.77
N SER A 4 33.98 -14.57 1.51
CA SER A 4 33.28 -13.57 2.32
C SER A 4 31.79 -13.94 2.40
N PRO A 5 31.17 -13.97 3.59
CA PRO A 5 29.76 -14.29 3.71
C PRO A 5 28.94 -13.26 2.93
N ALA A 6 27.95 -13.74 2.18
CA ALA A 6 26.99 -12.90 1.49
C ALA A 6 26.40 -11.87 2.48
N PRO A 7 26.20 -10.60 2.05
CA PRO A 7 25.61 -9.59 2.93
C PRO A 7 24.26 -10.12 3.44
N ALA A 8 24.13 -10.20 4.76
CA ALA A 8 22.88 -10.60 5.38
C ALA A 8 21.75 -9.70 4.85
N PRO A 9 20.57 -10.24 4.51
CA PRO A 9 19.47 -9.43 4.04
C PRO A 9 19.23 -8.33 5.08
N GLN A 10 19.30 -7.06 4.65
CA GLN A 10 19.01 -5.93 5.51
C GLN A 10 17.60 -6.14 6.04
N ARG A 11 17.49 -6.61 7.28
CA ARG A 11 16.20 -6.81 7.93
C ARG A 11 15.56 -5.43 7.98
N THR A 12 14.41 -5.29 7.33
CA THR A 12 13.62 -4.07 7.38
C THR A 12 13.47 -3.67 8.85
N GLN A 13 13.87 -2.43 9.18
CA GLN A 13 13.90 -1.94 10.56
C GLN A 13 12.50 -1.98 11.21
N TYR A 14 11.47 -1.97 10.36
CA TYR A 14 10.06 -2.01 10.68
C TYR A 14 9.41 -3.31 10.18
N ARG A 15 8.51 -3.85 11.00
CA ARG A 15 7.51 -4.83 10.59
C ARG A 15 6.17 -4.10 10.49
N ILE A 16 5.61 -4.09 9.28
CA ILE A 16 4.32 -3.47 8.96
C ILE A 16 3.33 -4.59 8.69
N THR A 17 2.15 -4.51 9.27
CA THR A 17 1.03 -5.43 9.00
C THR A 17 -0.26 -4.64 8.96
N LEU A 18 -1.08 -4.85 7.92
CA LEU A 18 -2.40 -4.25 7.86
C LEU A 18 -3.22 -4.68 9.09
N PHE A 19 -3.84 -3.71 9.76
CA PHE A 19 -4.77 -3.95 10.85
C PHE A 19 -6.21 -3.94 10.33
N TYR A 20 -6.61 -2.88 9.61
CA TYR A 20 -7.87 -2.83 8.86
C TYR A 20 -7.81 -1.79 7.72
N GLY A 21 -8.80 -1.85 6.83
CA GLY A 21 -8.96 -0.95 5.69
C GLY A 21 -8.82 -1.66 4.34
N PRO A 22 -9.09 -0.95 3.23
CA PRO A 22 -9.36 0.48 3.17
C PRO A 22 -10.79 0.82 3.63
N GLU A 23 -10.93 1.92 4.37
CA GLU A 23 -12.23 2.44 4.80
C GLU A 23 -12.37 3.90 4.35
N PRO A 24 -13.50 4.29 3.75
CA PRO A 24 -13.79 5.69 3.47
C PRO A 24 -13.94 6.45 4.79
N VAL A 25 -13.41 7.68 4.83
CA VAL A 25 -13.53 8.55 6.00
C VAL A 25 -14.35 9.77 5.61
N THR A 26 -15.40 10.05 6.37
CA THR A 26 -16.17 11.29 6.24
C THR A 26 -15.27 12.48 6.62
N ALA A 27 -14.66 13.10 5.62
CA ALA A 27 -13.79 14.26 5.74
C ALA A 27 -13.94 15.16 4.51
N ASP A 28 -13.52 16.41 4.67
CA ASP A 28 -13.44 17.38 3.58
C ASP A 28 -11.98 17.88 3.49
N PRO A 29 -11.22 17.52 2.44
CA PRO A 29 -11.62 16.71 1.28
C PRO A 29 -11.82 15.21 1.59
N PRO A 30 -12.55 14.47 0.72
CA PRO A 30 -12.79 13.04 0.91
C PRO A 30 -11.49 12.23 0.84
N GLN A 31 -11.40 11.24 1.72
CA GLN A 31 -10.22 10.42 1.88
C GLN A 31 -10.58 8.99 2.24
N THR A 32 -9.70 8.07 1.86
CA THR A 32 -9.75 6.67 2.22
C THR A 32 -8.56 6.35 3.12
N GLN A 33 -8.73 5.55 4.17
CA GLN A 33 -7.64 5.23 5.09
C GLN A 33 -7.41 3.73 5.26
N CYS A 34 -6.16 3.37 5.53
CA CYS A 34 -5.80 2.07 6.08
C CYS A 34 -5.12 2.27 7.43
N VAL A 35 -5.31 1.33 8.35
CA VAL A 35 -4.58 1.30 9.63
C VAL A 35 -3.62 0.15 9.63
N PHE A 36 -2.37 0.41 10.02
CA PHE A 36 -1.32 -0.61 10.12
C PHE A 36 -0.83 -0.73 11.55
N ASN A 37 -0.55 -1.96 11.97
CA ASN A 37 0.33 -2.21 13.11
C ASN A 37 1.78 -2.07 12.63
N VAL A 38 2.53 -1.19 13.27
CA VAL A 38 3.94 -0.93 12.98
C VAL A 38 4.77 -1.28 14.20
N LYS A 39 5.78 -2.12 14.01
CA LYS A 39 6.72 -2.51 15.06
C LYS A 39 8.15 -2.27 14.60
N LYS A 40 8.87 -1.39 15.30
CA LYS A 40 10.32 -1.21 15.17
C LYS A 40 11.03 -2.02 16.25
N ARG A 41 12.21 -2.58 15.97
CA ARG A 41 12.99 -3.34 16.98
C ARG A 41 13.30 -2.50 18.23
N SER A 42 13.51 -1.20 18.08
CA SER A 42 13.85 -0.28 19.17
C SER A 42 12.64 0.32 19.90
N TRP A 43 11.41 0.01 19.47
CA TRP A 43 10.20 0.51 20.13
C TRP A 43 9.77 -0.42 21.25
N LYS A 44 9.26 0.18 22.34
CA LYS A 44 8.76 -0.57 23.50
C LYS A 44 7.55 -1.45 23.14
N ALA A 45 6.73 -0.99 22.22
CA ALA A 45 5.55 -1.69 21.72
C ALA A 45 5.33 -1.39 20.24
N GLY A 46 4.50 -2.22 19.58
CA GLY A 46 3.94 -1.85 18.29
C GLY A 46 2.92 -0.72 18.46
N VAL A 47 2.75 0.09 17.44
CA VAL A 47 1.75 1.17 17.40
C VAL A 47 0.84 0.99 16.20
N GLN A 48 -0.39 1.46 16.33
CA GLN A 48 -1.33 1.56 15.22
C GLN A 48 -1.20 2.93 14.57
N ILE A 49 -1.07 2.94 13.25
CA ILE A 49 -0.90 4.16 12.47
C ILE A 49 -1.97 4.19 11.39
N ALA A 50 -2.85 5.19 11.47
CA ALA A 50 -3.82 5.49 10.43
C ALA A 50 -3.13 6.26 9.29
N VAL A 51 -3.32 5.77 8.07
CA VAL A 51 -2.71 6.31 6.86
C VAL A 51 -3.83 6.73 5.92
N PRO A 52 -4.24 8.01 5.97
CA PRO A 52 -5.19 8.55 5.02
C PRO A 52 -4.54 8.83 3.67
N LEU A 53 -5.28 8.55 2.59
CA LEU A 53 -5.03 8.97 1.23
C LEU A 53 -6.20 9.80 0.74
N LEU A 54 -5.91 10.94 0.14
CA LEU A 54 -6.92 11.73 -0.54
C LEU A 54 -7.44 10.94 -1.75
N ASP A 55 -8.75 10.92 -1.96
CA ASP A 55 -9.34 10.17 -3.07
C ASP A 55 -8.85 10.70 -4.44
N THR A 56 -8.58 12.01 -4.52
CA THR A 56 -7.97 12.63 -5.70
C THR A 56 -6.53 12.17 -5.94
N GLU A 57 -5.76 11.92 -4.88
CA GLU A 57 -4.41 11.38 -4.97
C GLU A 57 -4.45 9.91 -5.40
N LEU A 58 -5.34 9.12 -4.78
CA LEU A 58 -5.57 7.73 -5.15
C LEU A 58 -5.90 7.59 -6.64
N ALA A 59 -6.82 8.41 -7.15
CA ALA A 59 -7.18 8.42 -8.56
C ALA A 59 -5.97 8.74 -9.46
N ARG A 60 -5.19 9.78 -9.13
CA ARG A 60 -3.99 10.17 -9.89
C ARG A 60 -2.95 9.05 -9.92
N VAL A 61 -2.65 8.43 -8.78
CA VAL A 61 -1.63 7.38 -8.68
C VAL A 61 -2.06 6.13 -9.44
N ARG A 62 -3.34 5.74 -9.36
CA ARG A 62 -3.90 4.62 -10.13
C ARG A 62 -3.70 4.80 -11.63
N VAL A 63 -3.98 5.99 -12.14
CA VAL A 63 -3.74 6.35 -13.55
C VAL A 63 -2.25 6.28 -13.87
N ALA A 64 -1.38 6.85 -13.02
CA ALA A 64 0.06 6.89 -13.26
C ALA A 64 0.71 5.50 -13.38
N ILE A 65 0.23 4.52 -12.59
CA ILE A 65 0.76 3.14 -12.64
C ILE A 65 0.00 2.23 -13.62
N GLY A 66 -1.01 2.77 -14.33
CA GLY A 66 -1.81 2.04 -15.33
C GLY A 66 -2.62 0.88 -14.75
N ILE A 67 -3.07 1.00 -13.48
CA ILE A 67 -3.67 -0.15 -12.78
C ILE A 67 -5.01 -0.56 -13.38
N GLN A 68 -5.82 0.40 -13.86
CA GLN A 68 -7.15 0.10 -14.39
C GLN A 68 -7.06 -0.74 -15.67
N THR A 69 -6.20 -0.36 -16.61
CA THR A 69 -5.99 -1.10 -17.87
C THR A 69 -5.45 -2.50 -17.60
N TRP A 70 -4.53 -2.62 -16.63
CA TRP A 70 -4.00 -3.91 -16.22
C TRP A 70 -5.06 -4.80 -15.58
N LEU A 71 -5.87 -4.29 -14.65
CA LEU A 71 -6.96 -5.05 -14.00
C LEU A 71 -8.03 -5.48 -15.01
N ALA A 72 -8.43 -4.60 -15.93
CA ALA A 72 -9.38 -4.96 -16.98
C ALA A 72 -8.86 -6.12 -17.85
N SER A 73 -7.56 -6.13 -18.14
CA SER A 73 -6.93 -7.22 -18.90
C SER A 73 -6.87 -8.52 -18.08
N LEU A 74 -6.55 -8.42 -16.78
CA LEU A 74 -6.46 -9.56 -15.87
C LEU A 74 -7.83 -10.24 -15.69
N LEU A 75 -8.90 -9.44 -15.56
CA LEU A 75 -10.24 -9.93 -15.26
C LEU A 75 -11.08 -10.26 -16.50
N ALA A 76 -10.51 -10.13 -17.71
CA ALA A 76 -11.18 -10.47 -18.95
C ALA A 76 -11.54 -11.96 -19.06
N ALA A 77 -10.74 -12.84 -18.44
CA ALA A 77 -10.98 -14.28 -18.41
C ALA A 77 -11.93 -14.72 -17.28
N VAL A 78 -12.23 -13.83 -16.33
CA VAL A 78 -13.10 -14.12 -15.18
C VAL A 78 -14.57 -14.05 -15.63
N PRO A 79 -15.41 -15.02 -15.24
CA PRO A 79 -16.84 -14.99 -15.51
C PRO A 79 -17.50 -13.71 -14.98
N ASP A 80 -18.46 -13.16 -15.74
CA ASP A 80 -19.21 -11.96 -15.38
C ASP A 80 -19.78 -11.94 -13.93
N PRO A 81 -20.38 -13.01 -13.38
CA PRO A 81 -20.93 -12.96 -12.02
C PRO A 81 -19.86 -12.75 -10.94
N ASP A 82 -18.62 -13.16 -11.19
CA ASP A 82 -17.53 -13.04 -10.22
C ASP A 82 -16.71 -11.76 -10.42
N ARG A 83 -16.76 -11.17 -11.63
CA ARG A 83 -15.92 -10.04 -12.04
C ARG A 83 -16.05 -8.83 -11.09
N GLU A 84 -17.27 -8.46 -10.72
CA GLU A 84 -17.51 -7.32 -9.81
C GLU A 84 -16.84 -7.53 -8.44
N SER A 85 -16.89 -8.76 -7.91
CA SER A 85 -16.25 -9.10 -6.63
C SER A 85 -14.73 -9.01 -6.72
N TYR A 86 -14.14 -9.47 -7.83
CA TYR A 86 -12.71 -9.33 -8.07
C TYR A 86 -12.29 -7.88 -8.30
N GLU A 87 -13.08 -7.07 -9.00
CA GLU A 87 -12.82 -5.64 -9.21
C GLU A 87 -12.84 -4.87 -7.89
N ALA A 88 -13.85 -5.11 -7.04
CA ALA A 88 -13.94 -4.51 -5.72
C ALA A 88 -12.72 -4.89 -4.87
N ARG A 89 -12.40 -6.18 -4.82
CA ARG A 89 -11.24 -6.69 -4.07
C ARG A 89 -9.93 -6.13 -4.59
N ALA A 90 -9.77 -6.03 -5.90
CA ALA A 90 -8.59 -5.43 -6.52
C ALA A 90 -8.47 -3.94 -6.15
N GLY A 91 -9.58 -3.23 -6.15
CA GLY A 91 -9.66 -1.86 -5.66
C GLY A 91 -9.14 -1.72 -4.23
N ASP A 92 -9.55 -2.61 -3.34
CA ASP A 92 -9.09 -2.60 -1.95
C ASP A 92 -7.58 -2.85 -1.83
N LEU A 93 -7.09 -3.88 -2.53
CA LEU A 93 -5.67 -4.25 -2.51
C LEU A 93 -4.76 -3.15 -3.06
N VAL A 94 -5.19 -2.45 -4.12
CA VAL A 94 -4.48 -1.28 -4.64
C VAL A 94 -4.38 -0.20 -3.59
N THR A 95 -5.49 0.14 -2.93
CA THR A 95 -5.51 1.19 -1.92
C THR A 95 -4.65 0.80 -0.71
N GLN A 96 -4.70 -0.46 -0.25
CA GLN A 96 -3.83 -0.97 0.81
C GLN A 96 -2.35 -0.84 0.45
N ALA A 97 -1.95 -1.22 -0.77
CA ALA A 97 -0.57 -1.12 -1.23
C ALA A 97 -0.07 0.33 -1.27
N LEU A 98 -0.93 1.28 -1.66
CA LEU A 98 -0.60 2.70 -1.69
C LEU A 98 -0.50 3.30 -0.28
N CYS A 99 -1.40 2.91 0.64
CA CYS A 99 -1.30 3.31 2.03
C CYS A 99 -0.01 2.75 2.68
N GLU A 100 0.36 1.51 2.37
CA GLU A 100 1.62 0.93 2.85
C GLU A 100 2.84 1.70 2.31
N LEU A 101 2.85 2.06 1.03
CA LEU A 101 3.91 2.88 0.44
C LEU A 101 4.02 4.25 1.11
N LYS A 102 2.90 4.93 1.35
CA LYS A 102 2.89 6.21 2.07
C LYS A 102 3.43 6.06 3.49
N LEU A 103 3.09 4.98 4.17
CA LEU A 103 3.64 4.67 5.49
C LEU A 103 5.14 4.42 5.44
N GLN A 104 5.64 3.69 4.44
CA GLN A 104 7.08 3.46 4.25
C GLN A 104 7.83 4.79 4.07
N LEU A 105 7.32 5.70 3.22
CA LEU A 105 7.88 7.05 3.06
C LEU A 105 7.94 7.82 4.39
N ALA A 106 6.88 7.75 5.19
CA ALA A 106 6.84 8.41 6.49
C ALA A 106 7.85 7.78 7.49
N LEU A 107 7.99 6.45 7.48
CA LEU A 107 8.96 5.73 8.34
C LEU A 107 10.42 6.03 7.96
N GLU A 108 10.70 6.19 6.66
CA GLU A 108 11.99 6.62 6.13
C GLU A 108 12.30 8.07 6.49
N ALA A 109 11.27 8.94 6.51
CA ALA A 109 11.36 10.32 6.97
C ALA A 109 11.51 10.47 8.50
N GLY A 110 11.55 9.36 9.25
CA GLY A 110 11.84 9.37 10.69
C GLY A 110 10.62 9.42 11.60
N LEU A 111 9.48 8.86 11.18
CA LEU A 111 8.28 8.74 12.02
C LEU A 111 8.61 8.27 13.46
N SER A 112 8.16 9.04 14.46
CA SER A 112 8.31 8.71 15.88
C SER A 112 7.26 7.70 16.34
N GLN A 113 7.46 7.10 17.52
CA GLN A 113 6.50 6.21 18.19
C GLN A 113 5.32 7.01 18.81
N GLU A 114 4.85 8.06 18.14
CA GLU A 114 3.78 8.96 18.64
C GLU A 114 2.74 9.28 17.55
N ASN A 115 3.07 9.09 16.27
CA ASN A 115 2.16 9.41 15.18
C ASN A 115 1.13 8.30 14.99
N GLN A 116 -0.05 8.48 15.59
CA GLN A 116 -1.19 7.56 15.48
C GLN A 116 -1.98 7.76 14.18
N ARG A 117 -1.80 8.90 13.51
CA ARG A 117 -2.39 9.23 12.21
C ARG A 117 -1.43 10.08 11.40
N LEU A 118 -1.18 9.72 10.14
CA LEU A 118 -0.45 10.56 9.21
C LEU A 118 -1.33 11.68 8.68
N ASP A 119 -0.71 12.78 8.28
CA ASP A 119 -1.40 13.82 7.54
C ASP A 119 -1.80 13.33 6.13
N ALA A 120 -3.00 13.71 5.70
CA ALA A 120 -3.57 13.24 4.44
C ALA A 120 -2.85 13.80 3.20
N GLY A 121 -2.35 15.04 3.26
CA GLY A 121 -1.60 15.67 2.17
C GLY A 121 -0.09 15.45 2.23
N ALA A 122 0.43 14.93 3.34
CA ALA A 122 1.85 14.64 3.46
C ALA A 122 2.29 13.51 2.52
N TRP A 123 3.49 13.67 1.94
CA TRP A 123 4.11 12.75 0.98
C TRP A 123 3.35 12.53 -0.33
N SER A 124 2.38 13.37 -0.69
CA SER A 124 1.57 13.09 -1.89
C SER A 124 2.33 13.13 -3.21
N ALA A 125 3.39 13.95 -3.31
CA ALA A 125 4.23 13.99 -4.50
C ALA A 125 5.16 12.77 -4.56
N GLU A 126 5.72 12.41 -3.42
CA GLU A 126 6.62 11.28 -3.22
C GLU A 126 5.89 9.95 -3.43
N LEU A 127 4.62 9.85 -3.02
CA LEU A 127 3.81 8.65 -3.22
C LEU A 127 3.65 8.33 -4.69
N ALA A 128 3.41 9.32 -5.55
CA ALA A 128 3.29 9.09 -6.99
C ALA A 128 4.59 8.53 -7.58
N GLY A 129 5.74 9.10 -7.23
CA GLY A 129 7.05 8.60 -7.66
C GLY A 129 7.34 7.19 -7.15
N ALA A 130 7.07 6.94 -5.86
CA ALA A 130 7.27 5.64 -5.23
C ALA A 130 6.34 4.57 -5.82
N ALA A 131 5.09 4.91 -6.11
CA ALA A 131 4.12 4.00 -6.72
C ALA A 131 4.53 3.62 -8.14
N VAL A 132 5.02 4.56 -8.96
CA VAL A 132 5.56 4.26 -10.29
C VAL A 132 6.76 3.33 -10.19
N ALA A 133 7.71 3.61 -9.28
CA ALA A 133 8.87 2.75 -9.06
C ALA A 133 8.48 1.34 -8.55
N ALA A 134 7.40 1.23 -7.79
CA ALA A 134 6.90 -0.03 -7.24
C ALA A 134 5.80 -0.70 -8.08
N ALA A 135 5.44 -0.16 -9.26
CA ALA A 135 4.23 -0.55 -9.98
C ALA A 135 4.14 -2.07 -10.25
N GLU A 136 5.22 -2.68 -10.75
CA GLU A 136 5.24 -4.13 -11.04
C GLU A 136 5.18 -4.99 -9.77
N ARG A 137 5.79 -4.51 -8.67
CA ARG A 137 5.68 -5.16 -7.35
C ARG A 137 4.24 -5.11 -6.85
N ILE A 138 3.58 -3.95 -6.95
CA ILE A 138 2.17 -3.77 -6.55
C ILE A 138 1.27 -4.71 -7.36
N LYS A 139 1.41 -4.74 -8.70
CA LYS A 139 0.63 -5.63 -9.57
C LYS A 139 0.82 -7.10 -9.21
N THR A 140 2.06 -7.53 -8.95
CA THR A 140 2.36 -8.90 -8.55
C THR A 140 1.72 -9.24 -7.20
N GLN A 141 1.81 -8.34 -6.21
CA GLN A 141 1.16 -8.52 -4.91
C GLN A 141 -0.36 -8.64 -5.04
N ILE A 142 -0.98 -7.79 -5.86
CA ILE A 142 -2.42 -7.84 -6.13
C ILE A 142 -2.79 -9.15 -6.82
N LEU A 143 -2.05 -9.56 -7.85
CA LEU A 143 -2.30 -10.81 -8.57
C LEU A 143 -2.27 -12.02 -7.62
N THR A 144 -1.23 -12.10 -6.78
CA THR A 144 -1.10 -13.17 -5.78
C THR A 144 -2.23 -13.12 -4.75
N ALA A 145 -2.66 -11.94 -4.33
CA ALA A 145 -3.70 -11.79 -3.31
C ALA A 145 -5.13 -11.97 -3.86
N LEU A 146 -5.36 -11.74 -5.16
CA LEU A 146 -6.63 -12.00 -5.82
C LEU A 146 -6.83 -13.49 -6.07
N ASP A 147 -5.76 -14.25 -6.28
CA ASP A 147 -5.83 -15.70 -6.57
C ASP A 147 -6.82 -16.01 -7.71
N VAL A 148 -6.78 -15.18 -8.76
CA VAL A 148 -7.66 -15.36 -9.92
C VAL A 148 -7.32 -16.68 -10.62
N PRO A 149 -8.33 -17.50 -10.98
CA PRO A 149 -8.10 -18.69 -11.79
C PRO A 149 -7.56 -18.27 -13.16
N GLY A 150 -6.42 -18.85 -13.54
CA GLY A 150 -5.76 -18.62 -14.83
C GLY A 150 -6.32 -19.47 -15.96
#